data_AF-A0A1Y3WZV6-F1
#
_entry.id   AF-A0A1Y3WZV6-F1
#
_cell.length_a   1.000
_cell.length_b   1.000
_cell.length_c   1.000
_cell.angle_alpha   90.00
_cell.angle_beta   90.00
_cell.angle_gamma   90.00
#
_symmetry.space_group_name_H-M   'P 1'
#
loop_
_entity.id
_entity.type
_entity.pdbx_description
1 polymer ?
#
loop_
_entity_poly.entity_id
_entity_poly.type
_entity_poly.pdbx_seq_one_letter_code
_entity_poly.pdbx_strand_id
1 'polypeptide(L)'
;MLLDMKYKQMQLIRRTAWMNLQILDRGPSEADAKYVPIAVRMLTMVACMGYAVLDLEAALADVGKLRHQVKLRMGQIRHMTEYAHGTAFNMLHSVNPAASRQYNDQLDWMYGRISACILLSEPEKSYNIVVSLCRLIEKYNGRISGRYDFAPAKPLYRIPALIACANITDYRLDNIIELNTK
;
A
#
# COMPACT_ATOMS: atom_id res chain seq x y z
N MET A 1 -46.40 13.47 3.48
CA MET A 1 -45.42 14.12 2.58
C MET A 1 -43.96 13.82 2.92
N LEU A 2 -43.53 13.86 4.20
CA LEU A 2 -42.14 13.56 4.62
C LEU A 2 -41.69 12.09 4.43
N LEU A 3 -42.59 11.12 4.65
CA LEU A 3 -42.31 9.69 4.45
C LEU A 3 -42.04 9.34 2.98
N ASP A 4 -42.72 10.03 2.07
CA ASP A 4 -42.67 9.80 0.62
C ASP A 4 -41.36 10.35 0.01
N MET A 5 -40.83 11.46 0.55
CA MET A 5 -39.49 11.96 0.20
C MET A 5 -38.36 11.03 0.68
N LYS A 6 -38.45 10.49 1.90
CA LYS A 6 -37.48 9.50 2.41
C LYS A 6 -37.47 8.23 1.56
N TYR A 7 -38.64 7.76 1.13
CA TYR A 7 -38.77 6.57 0.28
C TYR A 7 -38.12 6.78 -1.10
N LYS A 8 -38.37 7.93 -1.73
CA LYS A 8 -37.73 8.30 -3.02
C LYS A 8 -36.22 8.42 -2.90
N GLN A 9 -35.71 8.99 -1.80
CA GLN A 9 -34.26 9.04 -1.53
C GLN A 9 -33.65 7.65 -1.35
N MET A 10 -34.29 6.75 -0.60
CA MET A 10 -33.82 5.37 -0.45
C MET A 10 -33.84 4.59 -1.76
N GLN A 11 -34.86 4.78 -2.60
CA GLN A 11 -34.91 4.21 -3.95
C GLN A 11 -33.77 4.73 -4.84
N LEU A 12 -33.43 6.01 -4.72
CA LEU A 12 -32.33 6.63 -5.47
C LEU A 12 -30.97 6.11 -5.00
N ILE A 13 -30.74 6.02 -3.68
CA ILE A 13 -29.56 5.39 -3.07
C ILE A 13 -29.43 3.92 -3.50
N ARG A 14 -30.54 3.18 -3.52
CA ARG A 14 -30.56 1.78 -3.96
C ARG A 14 -30.24 1.66 -5.45
N ARG A 15 -30.77 2.54 -6.30
CA ARG A 15 -30.46 2.56 -7.75
C ARG A 15 -29.01 2.95 -8.02
N THR A 16 -28.47 3.95 -7.32
CA THR A 16 -27.06 4.34 -7.45
C THR A 16 -26.13 3.24 -6.92
N ALA A 17 -26.49 2.59 -5.81
CA ALA A 17 -25.76 1.41 -5.32
C ALA A 17 -25.81 0.25 -6.33
N TRP A 18 -26.97 -0.04 -6.92
CA TRP A 18 -27.11 -1.05 -7.98
C TRP A 18 -26.33 -0.69 -9.25
N MET A 19 -26.32 0.58 -9.66
CA MET A 19 -25.48 1.05 -10.78
C MET A 19 -23.99 0.91 -10.46
N ASN A 20 -23.56 1.24 -9.23
CA ASN A 20 -22.17 1.08 -8.80
C ASN A 20 -21.75 -0.40 -8.74
N LEU A 21 -22.67 -1.29 -8.36
CA LEU A 21 -22.47 -2.75 -8.42
C LEU A 21 -22.37 -3.26 -9.87
N GLN A 22 -23.24 -2.79 -10.78
CA GLN A 22 -23.16 -3.13 -12.20
C GLN A 22 -21.91 -2.56 -12.89
N ILE A 23 -21.42 -1.41 -12.40
CA ILE A 23 -20.13 -0.85 -12.78
C ILE A 23 -19.05 -1.85 -12.41
N LEU A 24 -19.01 -2.38 -11.18
CA LEU A 24 -18.04 -3.42 -10.75
C LEU A 24 -18.12 -4.71 -11.59
N ASP A 25 -19.31 -5.16 -11.99
CA ASP A 25 -19.50 -6.36 -12.85
C ASP A 25 -19.05 -6.17 -14.30
N ARG A 26 -19.01 -4.93 -14.80
CA ARG A 26 -18.35 -4.63 -16.07
C ARG A 26 -16.86 -4.61 -15.82
N GLY A 27 -16.12 -5.54 -16.44
CA GLY A 27 -14.65 -5.55 -16.46
C GLY A 27 -14.05 -4.18 -16.80
N PRO A 28 -12.74 -3.98 -16.56
CA PRO A 28 -12.10 -2.67 -16.66
C PRO A 28 -12.42 -1.99 -18.01
N SER A 29 -12.89 -0.75 -17.95
CA SER A 29 -13.06 0.08 -19.14
C SER A 29 -11.72 0.26 -19.87
N GLU A 30 -11.70 0.58 -21.17
CA GLU A 30 -10.45 0.90 -21.88
C GLU A 30 -9.66 2.03 -21.19
N ALA A 31 -10.36 2.97 -20.56
CA ALA A 31 -9.77 4.04 -19.76
C ALA A 31 -9.16 3.57 -18.43
N ASP A 32 -9.57 2.41 -17.94
CA ASP A 32 -9.11 1.79 -16.69
C ASP A 32 -7.89 0.87 -16.94
N ALA A 33 -7.80 0.28 -18.14
CA ALA A 33 -6.71 -0.62 -18.54
C ALA A 33 -5.30 0.01 -18.36
N LYS A 34 -5.16 1.32 -18.61
CA LYS A 34 -3.89 2.06 -18.41
C LYS A 34 -3.42 2.09 -16.96
N TYR A 35 -4.32 1.95 -15.99
CA TYR A 35 -3.98 2.01 -14.56
C TYR A 35 -3.65 0.63 -13.98
N VAL A 36 -4.02 -0.46 -14.65
CA VAL A 36 -3.75 -1.84 -14.22
C VAL A 36 -2.27 -2.07 -13.86
N PRO A 37 -1.27 -1.75 -14.71
CA PRO A 37 0.13 -2.00 -14.36
C PRO A 37 0.60 -1.16 -13.17
N ILE A 38 0.06 0.06 -13.02
CA ILE A 38 0.36 0.95 -11.89
C ILE A 38 -0.25 0.36 -10.61
N ALA A 39 -1.48 -0.13 -10.65
CA ALA A 39 -2.17 -0.74 -9.53
C ALA A 39 -1.50 -2.04 -9.05
N VAL A 40 -1.06 -2.90 -9.99
CA VAL A 40 -0.27 -4.11 -9.67
C VAL A 40 1.04 -3.71 -8.98
N ARG A 41 1.79 -2.77 -9.57
CA ARG A 41 3.04 -2.29 -8.97
C ARG A 41 2.81 -1.72 -7.57
N MET A 42 1.74 -0.96 -7.39
CA MET A 42 1.45 -0.34 -6.11
C MET A 42 1.03 -1.36 -5.06
N LEU A 43 0.23 -2.37 -5.42
CA LEU A 43 -0.07 -3.51 -4.54
C LEU A 43 1.22 -4.26 -4.16
N THR A 44 2.13 -4.45 -5.12
CA THR A 44 3.44 -5.06 -4.88
C THR A 44 4.26 -4.24 -3.89
N MET A 45 4.25 -2.91 -3.99
CA MET A 45 4.99 -2.04 -3.06
C MET A 45 4.41 -2.09 -1.64
N VAL A 46 3.08 -2.11 -1.52
CA VAL A 46 2.40 -2.25 -0.23
C VAL A 46 2.74 -3.60 0.41
N ALA A 47 2.84 -4.67 -0.37
CA ALA A 47 3.27 -5.98 0.13
C ALA A 47 4.74 -6.02 0.54
N CYS A 48 5.64 -5.43 -0.26
CA CYS A 48 7.06 -5.28 0.09
C CYS A 48 7.23 -4.48 1.39
N MET A 49 6.34 -3.53 1.67
CA MET A 49 6.34 -2.81 2.95
C MET A 49 6.10 -3.76 4.12
N GLY A 50 5.29 -4.81 3.95
CA GLY A 50 5.10 -5.85 4.95
C GLY A 50 6.43 -6.51 5.33
N TYR A 51 7.19 -6.99 4.34
CA TYR A 51 8.52 -7.56 4.57
C TYR A 51 9.49 -6.55 5.19
N ALA A 52 9.55 -5.32 4.66
CA ALA A 52 10.46 -4.29 5.18
C ALA A 52 10.16 -3.92 6.64
N VAL A 53 8.88 -3.94 7.04
CA VAL A 53 8.47 -3.71 8.44
C VAL A 53 8.88 -4.87 9.35
N LEU A 54 8.81 -6.11 8.86
CA LEU A 54 9.31 -7.28 9.59
C LEU A 54 10.82 -7.19 9.81
N ASP A 55 11.57 -6.90 8.73
CA ASP A 55 13.03 -6.80 8.77
C ASP A 55 13.46 -5.64 9.68
N LEU A 56 12.77 -4.49 9.62
CA LEU A 56 13.02 -3.38 10.53
C LEU A 56 12.77 -3.75 11.99
N GLU A 57 11.69 -4.47 12.30
CA GLU A 57 11.39 -4.87 13.67
C GLU A 57 12.46 -5.82 14.22
N ALA A 58 12.90 -6.79 13.41
CA ALA A 58 13.99 -7.71 13.75
C ALA A 58 15.30 -6.96 13.97
N ALA A 59 15.70 -6.10 13.02
CA ALA A 59 16.91 -5.30 13.11
C ALA A 59 16.93 -4.40 14.36
N LEU A 60 15.80 -3.76 14.69
CA LEU A 60 15.67 -2.94 15.89
C LEU A 60 15.76 -3.76 17.18
N ALA A 61 15.28 -5.01 17.16
CA ALA A 61 15.43 -5.94 18.28
C ALA A 61 16.89 -6.33 18.49
N ASP A 62 17.60 -6.67 17.41
CA ASP A 62 19.00 -7.10 17.43
C ASP A 62 19.93 -6.01 17.97
N VAL A 63 19.71 -4.75 17.59
CA VAL A 63 20.50 -3.62 18.12
C VAL A 63 20.01 -3.09 19.47
N GLY A 64 19.01 -3.74 20.09
CA GLY A 64 18.46 -3.34 21.40
C GLY A 64 17.71 -1.99 21.39
N LYS A 65 17.28 -1.52 20.21
CA LYS A 65 16.51 -0.27 20.05
C LYS A 65 14.99 -0.48 20.15
N LEU A 66 14.51 -1.71 20.20
CA LEU A 66 13.08 -2.06 20.34
C LEU A 66 12.54 -1.82 21.77
N ARG A 67 12.56 -0.56 22.20
CA ARG A 67 11.98 -0.10 23.48
C ARG A 67 10.45 -0.13 23.42
N HIS A 68 9.79 0.02 24.58
CA HIS A 68 8.34 -0.06 24.67
C HIS A 68 7.60 0.83 23.67
N GLN A 69 7.99 2.11 23.54
CA GLN A 69 7.34 3.04 22.61
C GLN A 69 7.53 2.60 21.14
N VAL A 70 8.74 2.19 20.76
CA VAL A 70 9.04 1.73 19.39
C VAL A 70 8.25 0.46 19.08
N LYS A 71 8.20 -0.51 20.02
CA LYS A 71 7.42 -1.74 19.88
C LYS A 71 5.92 -1.48 19.65
N LEU A 72 5.33 -0.54 20.40
CA LEU A 72 3.93 -0.14 20.19
C LEU A 72 3.72 0.46 18.79
N ARG A 73 4.64 1.30 18.33
CA ARG A 73 4.57 1.88 16.98
C ARG A 73 4.72 0.82 15.89
N MET A 74 5.62 -0.14 16.05
CA MET A 74 5.78 -1.26 15.11
C MET A 74 4.51 -2.10 15.00
N GLY A 75 3.83 -2.40 16.13
CA GLY A 75 2.53 -3.05 16.12
C GLY A 75 1.46 -2.27 15.34
N GLN A 76 1.40 -0.94 15.52
CA GLN A 76 0.48 -0.08 14.76
C GLN A 76 0.79 -0.11 13.26
N ILE A 77 2.06 -0.04 12.89
CA ILE A 77 2.53 -0.03 11.50
C ILE A 77 2.23 -1.36 10.81
N ARG A 78 2.49 -2.47 11.50
CA ARG A 78 2.18 -3.82 11.02
C ARG A 78 0.70 -3.96 10.70
N HIS A 79 -0.17 -3.61 11.65
CA HIS A 79 -1.62 -3.64 11.44
C HIS A 79 -2.05 -2.75 10.27
N MET A 80 -1.49 -1.53 10.15
CA MET A 80 -1.81 -0.64 9.03
C MET A 80 -1.39 -1.24 7.67
N THR A 81 -0.23 -1.87 7.62
CA THR A 81 0.34 -2.44 6.39
C THR A 81 -0.47 -3.66 5.96
N GLU A 82 -0.78 -4.56 6.89
CA GLU A 82 -1.64 -5.73 6.66
C GLU A 82 -3.04 -5.33 6.21
N TYR A 83 -3.66 -4.35 6.89
CA TYR A 83 -4.98 -3.83 6.51
C TYR A 83 -4.98 -3.21 5.12
N ALA A 84 -3.98 -2.36 4.82
CA ALA A 84 -3.86 -1.71 3.52
C ALA A 84 -3.64 -2.73 2.41
N HIS A 85 -2.77 -3.71 2.62
CA HIS A 85 -2.50 -4.81 1.69
C HIS A 85 -3.75 -5.65 1.42
N GLY A 86 -4.39 -6.19 2.45
CA GLY A 86 -5.55 -7.08 2.29
C GLY A 86 -6.73 -6.38 1.60
N THR A 87 -7.00 -5.12 1.96
CA THR A 87 -8.07 -4.34 1.33
C THR A 87 -7.73 -4.03 -0.13
N ALA A 88 -6.51 -3.56 -0.40
CA ALA A 88 -6.05 -3.26 -1.75
C ALA A 88 -6.04 -4.50 -2.66
N PHE A 89 -5.62 -5.65 -2.13
CA PHE A 89 -5.66 -6.93 -2.84
C PHE A 89 -7.09 -7.28 -3.24
N ASN A 90 -8.04 -7.23 -2.30
CA ASN A 90 -9.45 -7.53 -2.58
C ASN A 90 -10.06 -6.56 -3.60
N MET A 91 -9.70 -5.27 -3.54
CA MET A 91 -10.11 -4.28 -4.53
C MET A 91 -9.56 -4.63 -5.92
N LEU A 92 -8.27 -4.92 -6.05
CA LEU A 92 -7.68 -5.29 -7.34
C LEU A 92 -8.25 -6.62 -7.86
N HIS A 93 -8.44 -7.60 -6.97
CA HIS A 93 -8.94 -8.92 -7.32
C HIS A 93 -10.38 -8.89 -7.82
N SER A 94 -11.23 -8.07 -7.20
CA SER A 94 -12.62 -7.93 -7.65
C SER A 94 -12.73 -7.27 -9.03
N VAL A 95 -11.80 -6.38 -9.39
CA VAL A 95 -11.78 -5.71 -10.70
C VAL A 95 -11.06 -6.55 -11.77
N ASN A 96 -9.93 -7.17 -11.43
CA ASN A 96 -9.11 -7.96 -12.36
C ASN A 96 -8.36 -9.09 -11.62
N PRO A 97 -8.93 -10.31 -11.58
CA PRO A 97 -8.32 -11.46 -10.92
C PRO A 97 -6.95 -11.87 -11.51
N ALA A 98 -6.72 -11.65 -12.81
CA ALA A 98 -5.46 -11.99 -13.46
C ALA A 98 -4.32 -11.08 -13.00
N ALA A 99 -4.61 -9.79 -12.79
CA ALA A 99 -3.66 -8.83 -12.25
C ALA A 99 -3.20 -9.19 -10.82
N SER A 100 -4.10 -9.72 -9.99
CA SER A 100 -3.76 -10.20 -8.64
C SER A 100 -2.79 -11.39 -8.65
N ARG A 101 -2.85 -12.25 -9.66
CA ARG A 101 -1.90 -13.37 -9.80
C ARG A 101 -0.50 -12.88 -10.16
N GLN A 102 -0.42 -11.91 -11.08
CA GLN A 102 0.86 -11.28 -11.48
C GLN A 102 1.60 -10.65 -10.30
N TYR A 103 0.86 -10.07 -9.35
CA TYR A 103 1.44 -9.52 -8.13
C TYR A 103 2.22 -10.57 -7.31
N ASN A 104 1.66 -11.78 -7.11
CA ASN A 104 2.34 -12.83 -6.33
C ASN A 104 3.66 -13.24 -6.96
N ASP A 105 3.72 -13.33 -8.29
CA ASP A 105 4.93 -13.70 -9.03
C ASP A 105 6.00 -12.59 -8.98
N GLN A 106 5.59 -11.33 -8.85
CA GLN A 106 6.49 -10.16 -8.85
C GLN A 106 7.03 -9.80 -7.47
N LEU A 107 6.37 -10.24 -6.40
CA LEU A 107 6.67 -9.83 -5.03
C LEU A 107 8.10 -10.20 -4.60
N ASP A 108 8.46 -11.47 -4.72
CA ASP A 108 9.77 -11.97 -4.31
C ASP A 108 10.89 -11.33 -5.12
N TRP A 109 10.67 -11.18 -6.44
CA TRP A 109 11.61 -10.49 -7.32
C TRP A 109 11.80 -9.03 -6.93
N MET A 110 10.71 -8.31 -6.68
CA MET A 110 10.76 -6.88 -6.37
C MET A 110 11.41 -6.65 -5.00
N TYR A 111 11.03 -7.42 -3.98
CA TYR A 111 11.65 -7.29 -2.67
C TYR A 111 13.14 -7.64 -2.70
N GLY A 112 13.50 -8.73 -3.42
CA GLY A 112 14.88 -9.10 -3.65
C GLY A 112 15.69 -7.97 -4.31
N ARG A 113 15.13 -7.26 -5.28
CA ARG A 113 15.79 -6.08 -5.88
C ARG A 113 15.90 -4.89 -4.96
N ILE A 114 14.84 -4.56 -4.21
CA ILE A 114 14.87 -3.47 -3.23
C ILE A 114 15.94 -3.72 -2.18
N SER A 115 16.00 -4.94 -1.64
CA SER A 115 16.98 -5.29 -0.62
C SER A 115 18.41 -5.33 -1.19
N ALA A 116 18.60 -5.83 -2.41
CA ALA A 116 19.93 -5.91 -3.01
C ALA A 116 20.52 -4.56 -3.44
N CYS A 117 19.69 -3.57 -3.80
CA CYS A 117 20.18 -2.28 -4.27
C CYS A 117 20.58 -1.31 -3.15
N ILE A 118 20.25 -1.63 -1.89
CA ILE A 118 20.55 -0.79 -0.73
C ILE A 118 21.69 -1.41 0.07
N LEU A 119 22.83 -0.71 0.08
CA LEU A 119 24.10 -1.15 0.68
C LEU A 119 24.29 -0.67 2.13
N LEU A 120 23.23 -0.18 2.77
CA LEU A 120 23.28 0.23 4.17
C LEU A 120 23.33 -1.00 5.09
N SER A 121 23.90 -0.83 6.28
CA SER A 121 23.79 -1.81 7.36
C SER A 121 22.40 -1.77 7.99
N GLU A 122 22.01 -2.84 8.67
CA GLU A 122 20.85 -2.81 9.56
C GLU A 122 21.17 -2.03 10.85
N PRO A 123 20.21 -1.28 11.43
CA PRO A 123 18.79 -1.13 11.03
C PRO A 123 18.55 -0.01 10.00
N GLU A 124 19.58 0.74 9.59
CA GLU A 124 19.45 1.87 8.66
C GLU A 124 18.85 1.45 7.32
N LYS A 125 19.25 0.29 6.79
CA LYS A 125 18.72 -0.28 5.56
C LYS A 125 17.20 -0.47 5.61
N SER A 126 16.71 -1.29 6.54
CA SER A 126 15.27 -1.57 6.65
C SER A 126 14.46 -0.31 6.93
N TYR A 127 14.97 0.59 7.77
CA TYR A 127 14.31 1.87 8.06
C TYR A 127 14.12 2.70 6.78
N ASN A 128 15.18 2.83 5.99
CA ASN A 128 15.16 3.64 4.77
C ASN A 128 14.29 3.00 3.68
N ILE A 129 14.22 1.67 3.61
CA ILE A 129 13.28 0.96 2.74
C ILE A 129 11.85 1.33 3.10
N VAL A 130 11.47 1.22 4.37
CA VAL A 130 10.10 1.52 4.84
C VAL A 130 9.70 2.96 4.51
N VAL A 131 10.55 3.94 4.84
CA VAL A 131 10.26 5.36 4.59
C VAL A 131 10.17 5.66 3.09
N SER A 132 11.08 5.10 2.30
CA SER A 132 11.09 5.30 0.84
C SER A 132 9.87 4.67 0.17
N LEU A 133 9.47 3.46 0.61
CA LEU A 133 8.25 2.82 0.13
C LEU A 133 7.00 3.64 0.43
N CYS A 134 6.89 4.25 1.62
CA CYS A 134 5.77 5.14 1.95
C CYS A 134 5.62 6.29 0.95
N ARG A 135 6.73 6.95 0.60
CA ARG A 135 6.74 8.06 -0.38
C ARG A 135 6.42 7.59 -1.79
N LEU A 136 6.95 6.44 -2.20
CA LEU A 136 6.66 5.88 -3.51
C LEU A 136 5.17 5.53 -3.61
N ILE A 137 4.61 4.87 -2.60
CA ILE A 137 3.17 4.55 -2.56
C ILE A 137 2.33 5.83 -2.61
N GLU A 138 2.71 6.89 -1.90
CA GLU A 138 2.05 8.21 -2.00
C GLU A 138 2.09 8.77 -3.43
N LYS A 139 3.29 8.78 -4.03
CA LYS A 139 3.51 9.24 -5.41
C LYS A 139 2.69 8.45 -6.43
N TYR A 140 2.63 7.13 -6.29
CA TYR A 140 1.88 6.26 -7.20
C TYR A 140 0.36 6.36 -6.99
N ASN A 141 -0.10 6.51 -5.75
CA ASN A 141 -1.52 6.68 -5.47
C ASN A 141 -2.07 7.99 -6.07
N GLY A 142 -1.23 9.03 -6.16
CA GLY A 142 -1.58 10.27 -6.87
C GLY A 142 -1.72 10.13 -8.40
N ARG A 143 -1.32 9.00 -8.98
CA ARG A 143 -1.38 8.73 -10.45
C ARG A 143 -2.53 7.83 -10.86
N ILE A 144 -3.15 7.13 -9.91
CA ILE A 144 -4.31 6.25 -10.14
C ILE A 144 -5.59 6.98 -9.74
N SER A 145 -6.69 6.65 -10.39
CA SER A 145 -7.99 7.30 -10.16
C SER A 145 -9.12 6.33 -10.48
N GLY A 146 -10.35 6.71 -10.09
CA GLY A 146 -11.55 5.91 -10.35
C GLY A 146 -11.53 4.59 -9.57
N ARG A 147 -11.71 3.47 -10.29
CA ARG A 147 -11.83 2.13 -9.68
C ARG A 147 -10.53 1.60 -9.08
N TYR A 148 -9.41 2.21 -9.43
CA TYR A 148 -8.09 1.88 -8.89
C TYR A 148 -7.61 2.92 -7.87
N ASP A 149 -8.46 3.80 -7.32
CA ASP A 149 -8.06 4.63 -6.17
C ASP A 149 -7.78 3.73 -4.96
N PHE A 150 -6.51 3.61 -4.57
CA PHE A 150 -6.12 2.87 -3.38
C PHE A 150 -6.22 3.78 -2.15
N ALA A 151 -7.45 4.19 -1.83
CA ALA A 151 -7.75 4.86 -0.58
C ALA A 151 -7.20 4.13 0.67
N PRO A 152 -7.18 2.77 0.74
CA PRO A 152 -6.62 2.05 1.89
C PRO A 152 -5.12 2.28 2.12
N ALA A 153 -4.37 2.77 1.13
CA ALA A 153 -2.94 3.04 1.26
C ALA A 153 -2.64 4.40 1.93
N LYS A 154 -3.62 5.32 1.99
CA LYS A 154 -3.43 6.68 2.55
C LYS A 154 -2.93 6.70 4.00
N PRO A 155 -3.40 5.81 4.91
CA PRO A 155 -2.85 5.74 6.26
C PRO A 155 -1.34 5.48 6.29
N LEU A 156 -0.76 4.80 5.29
CA LEU A 156 0.66 4.44 5.26
C LEU A 156 1.57 5.68 5.22
N TYR A 157 1.08 6.82 4.73
CA TYR A 157 1.88 8.06 4.62
C TYR A 157 2.31 8.61 5.98
N ARG A 158 1.63 8.22 7.06
CA ARG A 158 1.99 8.61 8.43
C ARG A 158 3.06 7.73 9.07
N ILE A 159 3.43 6.60 8.44
CA ILE A 159 4.41 5.66 9.00
C ILE A 159 5.76 6.35 9.30
N PRO A 160 6.35 7.19 8.43
CA PRO A 160 7.59 7.89 8.73
C PRO A 160 7.53 8.70 10.03
N ALA A 161 6.41 9.36 10.30
CA ALA A 161 6.20 10.10 11.55
C ALA A 161 6.07 9.17 12.77
N LEU A 162 5.46 7.99 12.60
CA LEU A 162 5.32 6.99 13.67
C LEU A 162 6.66 6.36 14.07
N ILE A 163 7.56 6.13 13.12
CA ILE A 163 8.89 5.53 13.37
C ILE A 163 10.00 6.54 13.62
N ALA A 164 9.73 7.84 13.55
CA ALA A 164 10.71 8.88 13.85
C ALA A 164 11.32 8.72 15.26
N CYS A 165 10.58 8.12 16.20
CA CYS A 165 11.08 7.81 17.55
C CYS A 165 12.23 6.79 17.59
N ALA A 166 12.48 6.05 16.50
CA ALA A 166 13.64 5.15 16.38
C ALA A 166 14.97 5.91 16.22
N ASN A 167 14.91 7.21 15.91
CA ASN A 167 16.07 8.09 15.74
C ASN A 167 17.12 7.53 14.75
N ILE A 168 16.64 7.07 13.59
CA ILE A 168 17.45 6.57 12.47
C ILE A 168 17.43 7.62 11.35
N THR A 169 18.57 7.81 10.69
CA THR A 169 18.71 8.77 9.60
C THR A 169 17.97 8.31 8.35
N ASP A 170 17.18 9.22 7.78
CA ASP A 170 16.56 9.07 6.46
C ASP A 170 17.47 9.62 5.36
N TYR A 171 17.97 8.72 4.51
CA TYR A 171 18.84 8.99 3.37
C TYR A 171 18.07 9.24 2.06
N ARG A 172 16.73 9.18 2.06
CA ARG A 172 15.87 9.41 0.88
C ARG A 172 16.22 8.52 -0.32
N LEU A 173 16.10 7.21 -0.13
CA LEU A 173 16.46 6.20 -1.14
C LEU A 173 15.37 5.99 -2.20
N ASP A 174 14.33 6.83 -2.22
CA ASP A 174 13.18 6.73 -3.10
C ASP A 174 13.56 6.59 -4.59
N ASN A 175 14.51 7.40 -5.07
CA ASN A 175 14.98 7.33 -6.46
C ASN A 175 15.71 6.01 -6.78
N ILE A 176 16.51 5.50 -5.85
CA ILE A 176 17.27 4.25 -6.04
C ILE A 176 16.29 3.09 -6.15
N ILE A 177 15.31 3.02 -5.24
CA ILE A 177 14.28 2.00 -5.26
C ILE A 177 13.44 2.11 -6.54
N GLU A 178 13.00 3.32 -6.92
CA GLU A 178 12.17 3.51 -8.10
C GLU A 178 12.87 3.07 -9.40
N LEU A 179 14.17 3.37 -9.55
CA LEU A 179 14.95 2.99 -10.73
C LEU A 179 15.17 1.48 -10.83
N ASN A 180 15.36 0.79 -9.70
CA ASN A 180 15.66 -0.64 -9.66
C ASN A 180 14.42 -1.54 -9.63
N THR A 181 13.22 -0.96 -9.53
CA THR A 181 11.93 -1.67 -9.51
C THR A 181 11.05 -1.34 -10.72
N LYS A 182 11.63 -0.72 -11.75
CA LYS A 182 10.96 -0.43 -13.03
C LYS A 182 10.81 -1.65 -13.89
#